data_AF-A0A7W0ZAN1-F1
#
_entry.id   AF-A0A7W0ZAN1-F1
#
_cell.length_a   1.000
_cell.length_b   1.000
_cell.length_c   1.000
_cell.angle_alpha   90.00
_cell.angle_beta   90.00
_cell.angle_gamma   90.00
#
_symmetry.space_group_name_H-M   'P 1'
#
loop_
_entity.id
_entity.type
_entity.pdbx_description
1 polymer ?
#
loop_
_entity_poly.entity_id
_entity_poly.type
_entity_poly.pdbx_seq_one_letter_code
_entity_poly.pdbx_strand_id
1 'polypeptide(L)'
;MAVSAGLIAFGLVVAVKPVFAIALVLAGVGIAAAVTRPQAVGFVSIIALGLVPVYAAPAMGPLVTHPSVLAGWLAAGGLLLLVYLGRSTVTLNVVDLAMVGFFGLFALAVLFEARERGEYITLVFSTLGPYLAMRMLVPRLDPTWLPRAFAAATLLSLPFVLHEAITGTSLFSSLEFNPVEAATWGESQTRFGVPRAEGAFGQAISLSQFAGTAMLLALGAAVMTHRVAVRRIWMLVIVAGAAMMALSYSRTGWLIFGVGVVFIALAVTTGRTRARLLWTLAAVIGLGATALFASGLSETVLRLVNDDSLEGSNDFREILLQRALRGEGIAWFGLPDSPLGAGIDGAASSIDNAFLAIAADWGWAGMIGLIGVGLAVASVLW
;
A
#
# COMPACT_ATOMS: atom_id res chain seq x y z
N MET A 1 -4.67 38.42 -30.84
CA MET A 1 -3.26 38.35 -30.40
C MET A 1 -3.01 37.30 -29.32
N ALA A 2 -3.91 37.11 -28.33
CA ALA A 2 -3.74 36.06 -27.31
C ALA A 2 -3.84 34.61 -27.85
N VAL A 3 -4.68 34.36 -28.86
CA VAL A 3 -4.83 33.04 -29.50
C VAL A 3 -3.59 32.66 -30.32
N SER A 4 -2.91 33.65 -30.91
CA SER A 4 -1.69 33.46 -31.68
C SER A 4 -0.49 33.11 -30.79
N ALA A 5 -0.38 33.72 -29.61
CA ALA A 5 0.67 33.41 -28.64
C ALA A 5 0.54 32.00 -28.05
N GLY A 6 -0.69 31.53 -27.81
CA GLY A 6 -0.97 30.16 -27.34
C GLY A 6 -0.63 29.09 -28.37
N LEU A 7 -0.90 29.34 -29.66
CA LEU A 7 -0.54 28.43 -30.75
C LEU A 7 0.96 28.39 -31.04
N ILE A 8 1.67 29.51 -30.85
CA ILE A 8 3.14 29.56 -30.98
C ILE A 8 3.82 28.85 -29.79
N ALA A 9 3.28 29.00 -28.57
CA ALA A 9 3.76 28.25 -27.40
C ALA A 9 3.49 26.74 -27.54
N PHE A 10 2.31 26.35 -28.06
CA PHE A 10 2.00 24.95 -28.35
C PHE A 10 2.87 24.38 -29.48
N GLY A 11 3.13 25.18 -30.53
CA GLY A 11 4.04 24.85 -31.62
C GLY A 11 5.50 24.69 -31.18
N LEU A 12 5.96 25.50 -30.22
CA LEU A 12 7.29 25.36 -29.61
C LEU A 12 7.38 24.12 -28.69
N VAL A 13 6.31 23.79 -27.96
CA VAL A 13 6.26 22.59 -27.10
C VAL A 13 6.25 21.30 -27.94
N VAL A 14 5.60 21.31 -29.10
CA VAL A 14 5.60 20.17 -30.05
C VAL A 14 6.96 19.98 -30.73
N ALA A 15 7.75 21.04 -30.87
CA ALA A 15 9.12 20.94 -31.38
C ALA A 15 10.12 20.32 -30.38
N VAL A 16 9.76 20.21 -29.09
CA VAL A 16 10.65 19.78 -27.98
C VAL A 16 10.40 18.33 -27.54
N LYS A 17 10.14 17.44 -28.51
CA LYS A 17 9.86 15.99 -28.38
C LYS A 17 8.36 15.68 -28.19
N PRO A 18 7.75 14.87 -29.08
CA PRO A 18 6.32 14.53 -29.06
C PRO A 18 5.88 13.87 -27.73
N VAL A 19 6.80 13.21 -27.03
CA VAL A 19 6.57 12.62 -25.70
C VAL A 19 6.17 13.68 -24.66
N PHE A 20 6.80 14.86 -24.68
CA PHE A 20 6.50 15.93 -23.71
C PHE A 20 5.13 16.55 -23.97
N ALA A 21 4.78 16.76 -25.25
CA ALA A 21 3.45 17.24 -25.64
C ALA A 21 2.35 16.24 -25.23
N ILE A 22 2.56 14.94 -25.46
CA ILE A 22 1.63 13.88 -25.04
C ILE A 22 1.49 13.86 -23.52
N ALA A 23 2.60 13.92 -22.77
CA ALA A 23 2.58 13.95 -21.31
C ALA A 23 1.82 15.16 -20.77
N LEU A 24 2.00 16.33 -21.38
CA LEU A 24 1.31 17.56 -20.98
C LEU A 24 -0.19 17.51 -21.28
N VAL A 25 -0.59 16.92 -22.42
CA VAL A 25 -2.00 16.66 -22.75
C VAL A 25 -2.61 15.67 -21.77
N LEU A 26 -1.93 14.56 -21.49
CA LEU A 26 -2.42 13.55 -20.52
C LEU A 26 -2.52 14.13 -19.10
N ALA A 27 -1.55 14.94 -18.68
CA ALA A 27 -1.61 15.66 -17.41
C ALA A 27 -2.77 16.66 -17.38
N GLY A 28 -2.97 17.43 -18.45
CA GLY A 28 -4.09 18.37 -18.59
C GLY A 28 -5.45 17.68 -18.53
N VAL A 29 -5.61 16.55 -19.25
CA VAL A 29 -6.82 15.71 -19.19
C VAL A 29 -7.00 15.10 -17.81
N GLY A 30 -5.93 14.62 -17.19
CA GLY A 30 -5.94 14.07 -15.84
C GLY A 30 -6.36 15.09 -14.78
N ILE A 31 -5.83 16.31 -14.85
CA ILE A 31 -6.23 17.42 -13.97
C ILE A 31 -7.68 17.82 -14.25
N ALA A 32 -8.11 17.93 -15.51
CA ALA A 32 -9.50 18.22 -15.85
C ALA A 32 -10.46 17.15 -15.29
N ALA A 33 -10.09 15.87 -15.39
CA ALA A 33 -10.81 14.76 -14.79
C ALA A 33 -10.82 14.85 -13.25
N ALA A 34 -9.70 15.22 -12.63
CA ALA A 34 -9.58 15.40 -11.18
C ALA A 34 -10.39 16.61 -10.67
N VAL A 35 -10.49 17.69 -11.43
CA VAL A 35 -11.32 18.86 -11.08
C VAL A 35 -12.81 18.52 -11.17
N THR A 36 -13.21 17.77 -12.20
CA THR A 36 -14.62 17.44 -12.46
C THR A 36 -15.12 16.25 -11.64
N ARG A 37 -14.27 15.23 -11.45
CA ARG A 37 -14.59 13.96 -10.78
C ARG A 37 -13.40 13.47 -9.94
N PRO A 38 -12.98 14.22 -8.90
CA PRO A 38 -11.83 13.85 -8.07
C PRO A 38 -12.01 12.47 -7.43
N GLN A 39 -13.25 12.12 -7.07
CA GLN A 39 -13.60 10.82 -6.52
C GLN A 39 -13.32 9.68 -7.52
N ALA A 40 -13.59 9.86 -8.81
CA ALA A 40 -13.32 8.82 -9.80
C ALA A 40 -11.81 8.58 -9.97
N VAL A 41 -11.01 9.66 -9.96
CA VAL A 41 -9.54 9.57 -10.04
C VAL A 41 -8.97 8.85 -8.83
N GLY A 42 -9.45 9.18 -7.61
CA GLY A 42 -9.07 8.44 -6.40
C GLY A 42 -9.46 6.95 -6.45
N PHE A 43 -10.62 6.62 -7.04
CA PHE A 43 -11.08 5.23 -7.18
C PHE A 43 -10.16 4.43 -8.10
N VAL A 44 -9.84 5.03 -9.26
CA VAL A 44 -8.90 4.46 -10.23
C VAL A 44 -7.51 4.31 -9.63
N SER A 45 -7.07 5.25 -8.79
CA SER A 45 -5.79 5.16 -8.08
C SER A 45 -5.70 3.89 -7.21
N ILE A 46 -6.77 3.55 -6.47
CA ILE A 46 -6.81 2.35 -5.62
C ILE A 46 -6.87 1.09 -6.47
N ILE A 47 -7.60 1.10 -7.60
CA ILE A 47 -7.62 -0.03 -8.55
C ILE A 47 -6.21 -0.24 -9.15
N ALA A 48 -5.56 0.84 -9.58
CA ALA A 48 -4.23 0.77 -10.17
C ALA A 48 -3.20 0.19 -9.21
N LEU A 49 -3.34 0.45 -7.90
CA LEU A 49 -2.48 -0.17 -6.88
C LEU A 49 -2.56 -1.71 -6.88
N GLY A 50 -3.73 -2.29 -7.18
CA GLY A 50 -3.90 -3.74 -7.22
C GLY A 50 -3.63 -4.40 -8.58
N LEU A 51 -3.44 -3.61 -9.64
CA LEU A 51 -3.38 -4.11 -11.02
C LEU A 51 -2.10 -3.73 -11.77
N VAL A 52 -1.42 -2.66 -11.35
CA VAL A 52 -0.17 -2.25 -11.99
C VAL A 52 0.99 -2.76 -11.15
N PRO A 53 1.89 -3.58 -11.72
CA PRO A 53 3.01 -4.14 -11.00
C PRO A 53 4.00 -3.05 -10.58
N VAL A 54 4.37 -3.05 -9.29
CA VAL A 54 5.29 -2.06 -8.71
C VAL A 54 6.65 -2.01 -9.43
N TYR A 55 7.14 -3.16 -9.89
CA TYR A 55 8.42 -3.30 -10.57
C TYR A 55 8.40 -2.95 -12.06
N ALA A 56 7.21 -2.75 -12.62
CA ALA A 56 7.04 -2.28 -13.98
C ALA A 56 6.75 -0.77 -14.02
N ALA A 57 6.89 -0.08 -12.89
CA ALA A 57 6.70 1.36 -12.81
C ALA A 57 7.85 2.09 -13.55
N PRO A 58 7.53 2.96 -14.53
CA PRO A 58 8.56 3.71 -15.26
C PRO A 58 9.38 4.60 -14.32
N ALA A 59 10.68 4.69 -14.54
CA ALA A 59 11.55 5.64 -13.84
C ALA A 59 11.71 6.93 -14.65
N MET A 60 11.57 8.08 -13.98
CA MET A 60 11.92 9.40 -14.52
C MET A 60 12.99 10.04 -13.63
N GLY A 61 14.26 9.83 -13.95
CA GLY A 61 15.36 10.16 -13.05
C GLY A 61 15.26 9.34 -11.77
N PRO A 62 15.28 9.95 -10.57
CA PRO A 62 15.12 9.19 -9.32
C PRO A 62 13.67 8.73 -9.08
N LEU A 63 12.68 9.31 -9.77
CA LEU A 63 11.27 9.08 -9.47
C LEU A 63 10.75 7.79 -10.08
N VAL A 64 10.33 6.85 -9.23
CA VAL A 64 9.51 5.70 -9.63
C VAL A 64 8.07 6.18 -9.80
N THR A 65 7.58 6.17 -11.04
CA THR A 65 6.31 6.80 -11.43
C THR A 65 5.17 5.80 -11.50
N HIS A 66 4.86 5.20 -10.35
CA HIS A 66 3.74 4.27 -10.25
C HIS A 66 2.41 4.97 -10.61
N PRO A 67 1.56 4.40 -11.49
CA PRO A 67 0.32 5.06 -11.91
C PRO A 67 -0.64 5.43 -10.78
N SER A 68 -0.68 4.66 -9.68
CA SER A 68 -1.45 5.03 -8.49
C SER A 68 -0.92 6.31 -7.82
N VAL A 69 0.40 6.48 -7.73
CA VAL A 69 1.03 7.69 -7.18
C VAL A 69 0.72 8.89 -8.08
N LEU A 70 0.83 8.72 -9.40
CA LEU A 70 0.48 9.77 -10.37
C LEU A 70 -1.00 10.16 -10.28
N ALA A 71 -1.91 9.18 -10.19
CA ALA A 71 -3.34 9.44 -9.99
C ALA A 71 -3.61 10.19 -8.67
N GLY A 72 -2.88 9.85 -7.60
CA GLY A 72 -2.87 10.61 -6.34
C GLY A 72 -2.48 12.07 -6.56
N TRP A 73 -1.36 12.33 -7.23
CA TRP A 73 -0.94 13.70 -7.56
C TRP A 73 -1.93 14.46 -8.43
N LEU A 74 -2.53 13.81 -9.43
CA LEU A 74 -3.56 14.43 -10.28
C LEU A 74 -4.81 14.79 -9.45
N ALA A 75 -5.28 13.87 -8.60
CA ALA A 75 -6.39 14.12 -7.69
C ALA A 75 -6.09 15.27 -6.72
N ALA A 76 -4.89 15.27 -6.11
CA ALA A 76 -4.45 16.33 -5.22
C ALA A 76 -4.37 17.69 -5.94
N GLY A 77 -3.76 17.74 -7.13
CA GLY A 77 -3.65 18.96 -7.94
C GLY A 77 -5.01 19.52 -8.36
N GLY A 78 -5.94 18.66 -8.79
CA GLY A 78 -7.30 19.06 -9.13
C GLY A 78 -8.07 19.63 -7.93
N LEU A 79 -7.94 19.00 -6.76
CA LEU A 79 -8.58 19.48 -5.52
C LEU A 79 -7.95 20.77 -5.00
N LEU A 80 -6.61 20.90 -5.07
CA LEU A 80 -5.92 22.15 -4.73
C LEU A 80 -6.33 23.29 -5.66
N LEU A 81 -6.51 23.03 -6.96
CA LEU A 81 -7.02 24.03 -7.89
C LEU A 81 -8.44 24.47 -7.51
N LEU A 82 -9.32 23.54 -7.11
CA LEU A 82 -10.65 23.89 -6.61
C LEU A 82 -10.60 24.75 -5.35
N VAL A 83 -9.64 24.48 -4.44
CA VAL A 83 -9.42 25.32 -3.25
C VAL A 83 -8.95 26.72 -3.65
N TYR A 84 -7.95 26.82 -4.53
CA TYR A 84 -7.42 28.08 -5.03
C TYR A 84 -8.50 28.94 -5.72
N LEU A 85 -9.40 28.30 -6.47
CA LEU A 85 -10.54 28.95 -7.12
C LEU A 85 -11.69 29.30 -6.16
N GLY A 86 -11.54 29.08 -4.85
CA GLY A 86 -12.57 29.36 -3.84
C GLY A 86 -13.78 28.42 -3.91
N ARG A 87 -13.67 27.28 -4.60
CA ARG A 87 -14.75 26.28 -4.77
C ARG A 87 -14.68 25.13 -3.77
N SER A 88 -13.65 25.13 -2.93
CA SER A 88 -13.45 24.12 -1.89
C SER A 88 -12.67 24.68 -0.72
N THR A 89 -12.83 24.06 0.45
CA THR A 89 -12.05 24.39 1.64
C THR A 89 -11.27 23.16 2.12
N VAL A 90 -10.12 23.41 2.71
CA VAL A 90 -9.31 22.40 3.40
C VAL A 90 -9.00 22.95 4.77
N THR A 91 -9.40 22.21 5.80
CA THR A 91 -9.01 22.48 7.18
C THR A 91 -7.74 21.70 7.45
N LEU A 92 -6.71 22.35 7.98
CA LEU A 92 -5.51 21.66 8.46
C LEU A 92 -5.77 21.09 9.86
N ASN A 93 -5.16 19.95 10.17
CA ASN A 93 -5.22 19.33 11.49
C ASN A 93 -3.83 18.84 11.94
N VAL A 94 -3.78 18.19 13.10
CA VAL A 94 -2.54 17.66 13.69
C VAL A 94 -1.86 16.62 12.79
N VAL A 95 -2.61 15.87 11.96
CA VAL A 95 -2.05 14.91 11.01
C VAL A 95 -1.27 15.64 9.91
N ASP A 96 -1.79 16.77 9.42
CA ASP A 96 -1.09 17.59 8.42
C ASP A 96 0.24 18.13 8.97
N LEU A 97 0.25 18.58 10.23
CA LEU A 97 1.48 19.02 10.90
C LEU A 97 2.46 17.85 11.12
N ALA A 98 1.95 16.68 11.52
CA ALA A 98 2.77 15.48 11.70
C ALA A 98 3.39 15.00 10.38
N MET A 99 2.67 15.10 9.26
CA MET A 99 3.21 14.79 7.93
C MET A 99 4.32 15.76 7.52
N VAL A 100 4.19 17.05 7.82
CA VAL A 100 5.28 18.02 7.60
C VAL A 100 6.50 17.66 8.46
N GLY A 101 6.28 17.33 9.74
CA GLY A 101 7.32 16.85 10.65
C GLY A 101 7.99 15.57 10.14
N PHE A 102 7.20 14.62 9.64
CA PHE A 102 7.68 13.37 9.03
C PHE A 102 8.66 13.65 7.88
N PHE A 103 8.26 14.45 6.89
CA PHE A 103 9.16 14.77 5.78
C PHE A 103 10.36 15.61 6.20
N GLY A 104 10.21 16.49 7.20
CA GLY A 104 11.31 17.28 7.76
C GLY A 104 12.34 16.42 8.46
N LEU A 105 11.91 15.42 9.24
CA LEU A 105 12.80 14.50 9.95
C LEU A 105 13.54 13.55 8.99
N PHE A 106 12.88 13.08 7.94
CA PHE A 106 13.54 12.31 6.88
C PHE A 106 14.55 13.15 6.08
N ALA A 107 14.29 14.44 5.89
CA ALA A 107 15.23 15.34 5.22
C ALA A 107 16.56 15.48 5.98
N LEU A 108 16.56 15.28 7.32
CA LEU A 108 17.78 15.31 8.11
C LEU A 108 18.78 14.26 7.63
N ALA A 109 18.34 13.04 7.29
CA ALA A 109 19.22 11.99 6.78
C ALA A 109 19.94 12.40 5.48
N VAL A 110 19.28 13.18 4.63
CA VAL A 110 19.89 13.74 3.41
C VAL A 110 20.83 14.89 3.73
N LEU A 111 20.45 15.77 4.67
CA LEU A 111 21.28 16.91 5.09
C LEU A 111 22.57 16.48 5.78
N PHE A 112 22.55 15.35 6.47
CA PHE A 112 23.72 14.72 7.10
C PHE A 112 24.42 13.71 6.18
N GLU A 113 24.09 13.70 4.88
CA GLU A 113 24.73 12.86 3.85
C GLU A 113 24.64 11.34 4.15
N ALA A 114 23.70 10.93 4.99
CA ALA A 114 23.43 9.52 5.25
C ALA A 114 22.64 8.87 4.12
N ARG A 115 21.77 9.63 3.42
CA ARG A 115 20.93 9.14 2.30
C ARG A 115 21.01 10.05 1.08
N GLU A 116 20.76 9.46 -0.08
CA GLU A 116 20.76 10.19 -1.33
C GLU A 116 19.52 11.07 -1.49
N ARG A 117 19.70 12.22 -2.16
CA ARG A 117 18.58 13.13 -2.48
C ARG A 117 17.50 12.45 -3.30
N GLY A 118 17.88 11.53 -4.20
CA GLY A 118 16.95 10.79 -5.05
C GLY A 118 15.96 9.97 -4.26
N GLU A 119 16.42 9.28 -3.22
CA GLU A 119 15.58 8.43 -2.37
C GLU A 119 14.57 9.26 -1.56
N TYR A 120 15.01 10.40 -1.02
CA TYR A 120 14.10 11.32 -0.33
C TYR A 120 13.05 11.89 -1.27
N ILE A 121 13.45 12.28 -2.48
CA ILE A 121 12.50 12.75 -3.51
C ILE A 121 11.48 11.66 -3.83
N THR A 122 11.91 10.41 -3.96
CA THR A 122 11.01 9.26 -4.21
C THR A 122 10.07 8.99 -3.05
N LEU A 123 10.56 9.06 -1.80
CA LEU A 123 9.73 8.93 -0.60
C LEU A 123 8.66 10.03 -0.53
N VAL A 124 9.07 11.30 -0.70
CA VAL A 124 8.15 12.44 -0.69
C VAL A 124 7.13 12.30 -1.81
N PHE A 125 7.57 11.97 -3.02
CA PHE A 125 6.69 11.86 -4.17
C PHE A 125 5.67 10.72 -4.03
N SER A 126 6.12 9.53 -3.61
CA SER A 126 5.27 8.35 -3.42
C SER A 126 4.28 8.49 -2.28
N THR A 127 4.59 9.31 -1.27
CA THR A 127 3.77 9.45 -0.06
C THR A 127 2.88 10.69 -0.09
N LEU A 128 3.41 11.86 -0.45
CA LEU A 128 2.74 13.15 -0.31
C LEU A 128 1.53 13.29 -1.26
N GLY A 129 1.66 12.84 -2.51
CA GLY A 129 0.58 12.91 -3.50
C GLY A 129 -0.67 12.14 -3.05
N PRO A 130 -0.57 10.83 -2.77
CA PRO A 130 -1.67 10.03 -2.21
C PRO A 130 -2.19 10.56 -0.88
N TYR A 131 -1.32 11.02 0.02
CA TYR A 131 -1.72 11.64 1.28
C TYR A 131 -2.64 12.86 1.04
N LEU A 132 -2.19 13.84 0.26
CA LEU A 132 -2.95 15.06 -0.04
C LEU A 132 -4.27 14.72 -0.72
N ALA A 133 -4.24 13.82 -1.70
CA ALA A 133 -5.43 13.37 -2.41
C ALA A 133 -6.48 12.80 -1.44
N MET A 134 -6.10 11.83 -0.60
CA MET A 134 -7.03 11.19 0.33
C MET A 134 -7.46 12.13 1.45
N ARG A 135 -6.55 12.99 1.94
CA ARG A 135 -6.85 14.01 2.95
C ARG A 135 -7.94 14.98 2.51
N MET A 136 -7.94 15.34 1.23
CA MET A 136 -8.96 16.19 0.61
C MET A 136 -10.17 15.38 0.13
N LEU A 137 -10.02 14.14 -0.28
CA LEU A 137 -11.15 13.32 -0.76
C LEU A 137 -12.03 12.81 0.38
N VAL A 138 -11.46 12.16 1.39
CA VAL A 138 -12.20 11.40 2.42
C VAL A 138 -13.34 12.19 3.07
N PRO A 139 -13.18 13.47 3.45
CA PRO A 139 -14.29 14.25 4.04
C PRO A 139 -15.49 14.46 3.11
N ARG A 140 -15.31 14.22 1.79
CA ARG A 140 -16.30 14.44 0.71
C ARG A 140 -16.88 13.12 0.18
N LEU A 141 -16.47 11.99 0.76
CA LEU A 141 -16.81 10.66 0.25
C LEU A 141 -17.89 10.01 1.12
N ASP A 142 -18.76 9.23 0.48
CA ASP A 142 -19.64 8.33 1.20
C ASP A 142 -18.82 7.33 2.03
N PRO A 143 -19.27 6.94 3.24
CA PRO A 143 -18.56 5.95 4.07
C PRO A 143 -18.32 4.60 3.39
N THR A 144 -19.12 4.27 2.37
CA THR A 144 -18.98 3.03 1.59
C THR A 144 -18.02 3.14 0.41
N TRP A 145 -17.57 4.36 0.07
CA TRP A 145 -16.73 4.59 -1.10
C TRP A 145 -15.39 3.86 -0.99
N LEU A 146 -14.69 4.00 0.15
CA LEU A 146 -13.37 3.40 0.36
C LEU A 146 -13.45 1.86 0.39
N PRO A 147 -14.40 1.24 1.12
CA PRO A 147 -14.66 -0.19 0.99
C PRO A 147 -14.93 -0.65 -0.44
N ARG A 148 -15.69 0.12 -1.24
CA ARG A 148 -15.97 -0.24 -2.64
C ARG A 148 -14.72 -0.20 -3.51
N ALA A 149 -13.85 0.79 -3.31
CA ALA A 149 -12.61 0.93 -4.07
C ALA A 149 -11.67 -0.26 -3.80
N PHE A 150 -11.46 -0.59 -2.52
CA PHE A 150 -10.66 -1.76 -2.13
C PHE A 150 -11.30 -3.06 -2.59
N ALA A 151 -12.62 -3.22 -2.47
CA ALA A 151 -13.32 -4.40 -2.98
C ALA A 151 -13.15 -4.59 -4.49
N ALA A 152 -13.28 -3.51 -5.27
CA ALA A 152 -13.06 -3.57 -6.72
C ALA A 152 -11.62 -3.97 -7.03
N ALA A 153 -10.63 -3.35 -6.38
CA ALA A 153 -9.24 -3.69 -6.54
C ALA A 153 -8.96 -5.16 -6.18
N THR A 154 -9.43 -5.65 -5.01
CA THR A 154 -9.30 -7.07 -4.60
C THR A 154 -9.91 -8.04 -5.61
N LEU A 155 -11.14 -7.79 -6.07
CA LEU A 155 -11.81 -8.67 -7.02
C LEU A 155 -11.15 -8.67 -8.39
N LEU A 156 -10.58 -7.54 -8.82
CA LEU A 156 -9.84 -7.43 -10.07
C LEU A 156 -8.43 -8.03 -9.97
N SER A 157 -7.77 -7.96 -8.82
CA SER A 157 -6.46 -8.58 -8.59
C SER A 157 -6.54 -10.10 -8.44
N LEU A 158 -7.64 -10.63 -7.91
CA LEU A 158 -7.78 -12.05 -7.59
C LEU A 158 -7.48 -12.99 -8.79
N PRO A 159 -7.98 -12.77 -10.02
CA PRO A 159 -7.65 -13.61 -11.17
C PRO A 159 -6.14 -13.73 -11.45
N PHE A 160 -5.38 -12.65 -11.27
CA PHE A 160 -3.92 -12.65 -11.47
C PHE A 160 -3.22 -13.47 -10.38
N VAL A 161 -3.65 -13.31 -9.13
CA VAL A 161 -3.14 -14.07 -7.98
C VAL A 161 -3.45 -15.57 -8.14
N LEU A 162 -4.66 -15.91 -8.58
CA LEU A 162 -5.05 -17.30 -8.86
C LEU A 162 -4.22 -17.89 -10.00
N HIS A 163 -4.01 -17.14 -11.07
CA HIS A 163 -3.17 -17.57 -12.19
C HIS A 163 -1.73 -17.86 -11.73
N GLU A 164 -1.13 -16.93 -10.98
CA GLU A 164 0.22 -17.06 -10.45
C GLU A 164 0.34 -18.25 -9.51
N ALA A 165 -0.64 -18.46 -8.62
CA ALA A 165 -0.66 -19.62 -7.72
C ALA A 165 -0.78 -20.96 -8.46
N ILE A 166 -1.49 -21.02 -9.60
CA ILE A 166 -1.67 -22.25 -10.39
C ILE A 166 -0.45 -22.54 -11.26
N THR A 167 0.13 -21.51 -11.87
CA THR A 167 1.20 -21.65 -12.89
C THR A 167 2.60 -21.54 -12.31
N GLY A 168 2.74 -20.95 -11.12
CA GLY A 168 4.03 -20.57 -10.55
C GLY A 168 4.71 -19.40 -11.26
N THR A 169 4.02 -18.74 -12.20
CA THR A 169 4.57 -17.63 -12.98
C THR A 169 3.69 -16.39 -12.87
N SER A 170 4.29 -15.26 -12.54
CA SER A 170 3.59 -13.97 -12.58
C SER A 170 3.38 -13.53 -14.03
N LEU A 171 2.16 -13.11 -14.38
CA LEU A 171 1.86 -12.51 -15.70
C LEU A 171 2.60 -11.19 -15.94
N PHE A 172 3.04 -10.57 -14.85
CA PHE A 172 3.71 -9.28 -14.86
C PHE A 172 5.24 -9.42 -15.02
N SER A 173 5.82 -10.62 -14.87
CA SER A 173 7.27 -10.85 -14.96
C SER A 173 7.86 -10.48 -16.33
N SER A 174 7.02 -10.44 -17.38
CA SER A 174 7.40 -10.03 -18.73
C SER A 174 7.49 -8.51 -18.94
N LEU A 175 7.12 -7.71 -17.93
CA LEU A 175 7.07 -6.25 -18.02
C LEU A 175 8.36 -5.61 -17.50
N GLU A 176 9.34 -5.42 -18.37
CA GLU A 176 10.67 -4.88 -18.02
C GLU A 176 10.79 -3.36 -18.21
N PHE A 177 9.78 -2.58 -17.82
CA PHE A 177 9.83 -1.11 -17.99
C PHE A 177 10.87 -0.42 -17.09
N ASN A 178 11.34 -1.10 -16.04
CA ASN A 178 12.38 -0.64 -15.13
C ASN A 178 13.29 -1.81 -14.70
N PRO A 179 14.44 -2.02 -15.34
CA PRO A 179 15.32 -3.15 -15.05
C PRO A 179 15.83 -3.22 -13.61
N VAL A 180 15.97 -2.08 -12.92
CA VAL A 180 16.46 -2.02 -11.54
C VAL A 180 15.40 -2.53 -10.57
N GLU A 181 14.18 -2.04 -10.70
CA GLU A 181 13.04 -2.50 -9.87
C GLU A 181 12.67 -3.95 -10.23
N ALA A 182 12.72 -4.33 -11.51
CA ALA A 182 12.49 -5.70 -11.96
C ALA A 182 13.53 -6.68 -11.40
N ALA A 183 14.81 -6.29 -11.32
CA ALA A 183 15.84 -7.12 -10.70
C ALA A 183 15.64 -7.29 -9.18
N THR A 184 15.00 -6.31 -8.53
CA THR A 184 14.80 -6.33 -7.07
C THR A 184 13.50 -7.06 -6.67
N TRP A 185 12.43 -6.89 -7.44
CA TRP A 185 11.07 -7.32 -7.07
C TRP A 185 10.39 -8.21 -8.12
N GLY A 186 11.04 -8.49 -9.25
CA GLY A 186 10.48 -9.33 -10.31
C GLY A 186 10.71 -10.83 -10.09
N GLU A 187 11.57 -11.21 -9.14
CA GLU A 187 11.82 -12.60 -8.79
C GLU A 187 10.74 -13.15 -7.85
N SER A 188 10.09 -14.24 -8.27
CA SER A 188 9.06 -14.89 -7.48
C SER A 188 9.64 -15.54 -6.22
N GLN A 189 9.07 -15.21 -5.07
CA GLN A 189 9.45 -15.78 -3.80
C GLN A 189 8.84 -17.17 -3.62
N THR A 190 9.62 -18.10 -3.05
CA THR A 190 9.12 -19.44 -2.70
C THR A 190 9.04 -19.62 -1.20
N ARG A 191 8.11 -20.47 -0.74
CA ARG A 191 8.02 -20.95 0.65
C ARG A 191 7.56 -22.40 0.65
N PHE A 192 8.20 -23.25 1.46
CA PHE A 192 7.98 -24.70 1.44
C PHE A 192 8.26 -25.36 0.07
N GLY A 193 9.14 -24.76 -0.73
CA GLY A 193 9.37 -25.21 -2.12
C GLY A 193 8.21 -24.90 -3.08
N VAL A 194 7.24 -24.08 -2.67
CA VAL A 194 6.08 -23.66 -3.49
C VAL A 194 6.17 -22.16 -3.78
N PRO A 195 5.88 -21.71 -5.01
CA PRO A 195 5.76 -20.29 -5.35
C PRO A 195 4.69 -19.60 -4.49
N ARG A 196 5.02 -18.41 -3.99
CA ARG A 196 4.08 -17.53 -3.29
C ARG A 196 3.45 -16.61 -4.31
N ALA A 197 2.14 -16.39 -4.19
CA ALA A 197 1.51 -15.41 -5.05
C ALA A 197 1.79 -13.98 -4.55
N GLU A 198 2.13 -13.10 -5.48
CA GLU A 198 2.54 -11.71 -5.24
C GLU A 198 1.66 -10.71 -6.00
N GLY A 199 1.13 -11.11 -7.15
CA GLY A 199 0.33 -10.27 -8.03
C GLY A 199 1.09 -9.01 -8.47
N ALA A 200 0.37 -7.89 -8.52
CA ALA A 200 0.96 -6.59 -8.86
C ALA A 200 1.87 -6.01 -7.76
N PHE A 201 1.93 -6.63 -6.59
CA PHE A 201 2.66 -6.06 -5.45
C PHE A 201 4.15 -6.43 -5.43
N GLY A 202 4.59 -7.40 -6.26
CA GLY A 202 5.99 -7.90 -6.30
C GLY A 202 6.51 -8.47 -4.98
N GLN A 203 5.61 -8.68 -4.02
CA GLN A 203 5.95 -9.14 -2.69
C GLN A 203 4.69 -9.73 -2.03
N ALA A 204 4.78 -10.97 -1.57
CA ALA A 204 3.66 -11.71 -1.01
C ALA A 204 3.15 -11.13 0.34
N ILE A 205 4.02 -10.52 1.14
CA ILE A 205 3.68 -9.75 2.34
C ILE A 205 2.83 -8.54 1.96
N SER A 206 3.24 -7.74 0.98
CA SER A 206 2.50 -6.55 0.53
C SER A 206 1.10 -6.93 0.01
N LEU A 207 1.00 -7.97 -0.82
CA LEU A 207 -0.28 -8.54 -1.26
C LEU A 207 -1.17 -8.91 -0.07
N SER A 208 -0.59 -9.61 0.92
CA SER A 208 -1.29 -10.05 2.13
C SER A 208 -1.79 -8.89 2.98
N GLN A 209 -0.99 -7.82 3.13
CA GLN A 209 -1.38 -6.61 3.87
C GLN A 209 -2.52 -5.86 3.17
N PHE A 210 -2.45 -5.74 1.84
CA PHE A 210 -3.53 -5.16 1.04
C PHE A 210 -4.82 -5.97 1.18
N ALA A 211 -4.75 -7.29 1.02
CA ALA A 211 -5.91 -8.18 1.14
C ALA A 211 -6.51 -8.14 2.56
N GLY A 212 -5.70 -8.13 3.60
CA GLY A 212 -6.16 -7.99 4.99
C GLY A 212 -6.88 -6.66 5.23
N THR A 213 -6.35 -5.56 4.68
CA THR A 213 -6.99 -4.24 4.74
C THR A 213 -8.33 -4.22 4.00
N ALA A 214 -8.39 -4.80 2.80
CA ALA A 214 -9.62 -4.91 2.03
C ALA A 214 -10.68 -5.76 2.75
N MET A 215 -10.28 -6.87 3.40
CA MET A 215 -11.16 -7.70 4.22
C MET A 215 -11.73 -6.91 5.41
N LEU A 216 -10.91 -6.11 6.10
CA LEU A 216 -11.37 -5.27 7.21
C LEU A 216 -12.40 -4.24 6.76
N LEU A 217 -12.14 -3.56 5.64
CA LEU A 217 -13.08 -2.60 5.05
C LEU A 217 -14.38 -3.28 4.61
N ALA A 218 -14.29 -4.45 3.98
CA ALA A 218 -15.45 -5.26 3.59
C ALA A 218 -16.23 -5.77 4.80
N LEU A 219 -15.56 -6.17 5.88
CA LEU A 219 -16.19 -6.58 7.14
C LEU A 219 -16.95 -5.41 7.76
N GLY A 220 -16.34 -4.24 7.88
CA GLY A 220 -17.01 -3.02 8.35
C GLY A 220 -18.26 -2.71 7.51
N ALA A 221 -18.14 -2.75 6.18
CA ALA A 221 -19.26 -2.51 5.27
C ALA A 221 -20.37 -3.60 5.37
N ALA A 222 -20.00 -4.86 5.55
CA ALA A 222 -20.93 -5.99 5.75
C ALA A 222 -21.73 -5.83 7.06
N VAL A 223 -21.08 -5.37 8.12
CA VAL A 223 -21.67 -5.14 9.43
C VAL A 223 -22.64 -3.96 9.39
N MET A 224 -22.25 -2.87 8.72
CA MET A 224 -23.08 -1.66 8.60
C MET A 224 -24.29 -1.82 7.66
N THR A 225 -24.22 -2.72 6.67
CA THR A 225 -25.33 -2.88 5.71
C THR A 225 -26.49 -3.72 6.26
N HIS A 226 -27.72 -3.31 5.91
CA HIS A 226 -28.95 -4.04 6.25
C HIS A 226 -29.46 -4.92 5.11
N ARG A 227 -28.99 -4.68 3.88
CA ARG A 227 -29.45 -5.40 2.69
C ARG A 227 -28.67 -6.70 2.52
N VAL A 228 -29.35 -7.83 2.60
CA VAL A 228 -28.72 -9.17 2.50
C VAL A 228 -27.95 -9.35 1.20
N ALA A 229 -28.50 -8.89 0.07
CA ALA A 229 -27.82 -8.98 -1.23
C ALA A 229 -26.49 -8.21 -1.25
N VAL A 230 -26.46 -6.99 -0.69
CA VAL A 230 -25.24 -6.18 -0.59
C VAL A 230 -24.24 -6.83 0.38
N ARG A 231 -24.72 -7.40 1.48
CA ARG A 231 -23.89 -8.15 2.42
C ARG A 231 -23.21 -9.35 1.77
N ARG A 232 -23.90 -10.06 0.87
CA ARG A 232 -23.29 -11.19 0.12
C ARG A 232 -22.13 -10.74 -0.75
N ILE A 233 -22.20 -9.54 -1.36
CA ILE A 233 -21.08 -8.97 -2.12
C ILE A 233 -19.89 -8.72 -1.20
N TRP A 234 -20.11 -8.15 -0.02
CA TRP A 234 -19.02 -7.95 0.95
C TRP A 234 -18.44 -9.28 1.46
N MET A 235 -19.27 -10.29 1.67
CA MET A 235 -18.79 -11.65 1.99
C MET A 235 -17.91 -12.21 0.88
N LEU A 236 -18.27 -12.01 -0.39
CA LEU A 236 -17.44 -12.44 -1.53
C LEU A 236 -16.08 -11.76 -1.50
N VAL A 237 -16.02 -10.46 -1.20
CA VAL A 237 -14.75 -9.71 -1.07
C VAL A 237 -13.91 -10.24 0.09
N ILE A 238 -14.54 -10.57 1.22
CA ILE A 238 -13.82 -11.16 2.36
C ILE A 238 -13.22 -12.52 1.99
N VAL A 239 -13.99 -13.37 1.29
CA VAL A 239 -13.51 -14.66 0.80
C VAL A 239 -12.38 -14.49 -0.22
N ALA A 240 -12.51 -13.54 -1.15
CA ALA A 240 -11.47 -13.21 -2.13
C ALA A 240 -10.17 -12.77 -1.45
N GLY A 241 -10.25 -11.86 -0.47
CA GLY A 241 -9.09 -11.42 0.30
C GLY A 241 -8.45 -12.56 1.11
N ALA A 242 -9.27 -13.43 1.73
CA ALA A 242 -8.77 -14.60 2.45
C ALA A 242 -8.04 -15.58 1.53
N ALA A 243 -8.54 -15.78 0.31
CA ALA A 243 -7.88 -16.59 -0.70
C ALA A 243 -6.52 -15.98 -1.11
N MET A 244 -6.47 -14.68 -1.39
CA MET A 244 -5.20 -13.99 -1.72
C MET A 244 -4.19 -14.10 -0.57
N MET A 245 -4.63 -13.94 0.68
CA MET A 245 -3.77 -14.09 1.85
C MET A 245 -3.26 -15.52 2.04
N ALA A 246 -4.11 -16.53 1.80
CA ALA A 246 -3.69 -17.93 1.84
C ALA A 246 -2.63 -18.24 0.77
N LEU A 247 -2.86 -17.80 -0.47
CA LEU A 247 -1.96 -18.03 -1.61
C LEU A 247 -0.64 -17.24 -1.52
N SER A 248 -0.63 -16.13 -0.78
CA SER A 248 0.60 -15.40 -0.46
C SER A 248 1.51 -16.12 0.53
N TYR A 249 1.02 -17.16 1.22
CA TYR A 249 1.72 -17.84 2.32
C TYR A 249 2.35 -16.86 3.36
N SER A 250 1.70 -15.72 3.59
CA SER A 250 2.13 -14.67 4.49
C SER A 250 1.23 -14.58 5.72
N ARG A 251 1.84 -14.45 6.90
CA ARG A 251 1.10 -14.28 8.18
C ARG A 251 0.71 -12.84 8.45
N THR A 252 1.39 -11.88 7.83
CA THR A 252 1.25 -10.45 8.15
C THR A 252 -0.16 -9.95 7.88
N GLY A 253 -0.78 -10.33 6.77
CA GLY A 253 -2.17 -9.97 6.48
C GLY A 253 -3.15 -10.56 7.50
N TRP A 254 -2.92 -11.79 7.97
CA TRP A 254 -3.77 -12.44 8.98
C TRP A 254 -3.69 -11.72 10.33
N LEU A 255 -2.48 -11.27 10.70
CA LEU A 255 -2.27 -10.47 11.90
C LEU A 255 -2.98 -9.11 11.80
N ILE A 256 -2.83 -8.40 10.68
CA ILE A 256 -3.53 -7.13 10.44
C ILE A 256 -5.05 -7.33 10.51
N PHE A 257 -5.58 -8.35 9.83
CA PHE A 257 -6.99 -8.67 9.86
C PHE A 257 -7.45 -9.02 11.29
N GLY A 258 -6.73 -9.87 12.02
CA GLY A 258 -7.07 -10.25 13.39
C GLY A 258 -7.12 -9.06 14.35
N VAL A 259 -6.06 -8.24 14.36
CA VAL A 259 -5.99 -7.02 15.18
C VAL A 259 -7.11 -6.03 14.79
N GLY A 260 -7.35 -5.83 13.49
CA GLY A 260 -8.43 -4.98 13.01
C GLY A 260 -9.82 -5.49 13.39
N VAL A 261 -10.06 -6.80 13.37
CA VAL A 261 -11.31 -7.41 13.86
C VAL A 261 -11.51 -7.12 15.34
N VAL A 262 -10.46 -7.19 16.16
CA VAL A 262 -10.53 -6.83 17.58
C VAL A 262 -10.93 -5.36 17.74
N PHE A 263 -10.31 -4.44 17.00
CA PHE A 263 -10.70 -3.02 17.04
C PHE A 263 -12.14 -2.78 16.59
N ILE A 264 -12.59 -3.45 15.52
CA ILE A 264 -13.99 -3.39 15.08
C ILE A 264 -14.92 -3.93 16.18
N ALA A 265 -14.58 -5.05 16.81
CA ALA A 265 -15.37 -5.64 17.89
C ALA A 265 -15.47 -4.72 19.11
N LEU A 266 -14.39 -4.02 19.46
CA LEU A 266 -14.37 -3.02 20.53
C LEU A 266 -15.19 -1.78 20.16
N ALA A 267 -15.18 -1.36 18.89
CA ALA A 267 -15.94 -0.21 18.40
C ALA A 267 -17.45 -0.49 18.25
N VAL A 268 -17.85 -1.74 18.05
CA VAL A 268 -19.27 -2.12 17.88
C VAL A 268 -19.96 -2.24 19.23
N THR A 269 -20.65 -1.17 19.64
CA THR A 269 -21.30 -1.07 20.95
C THR A 269 -22.76 -1.56 21.00
N THR A 270 -23.41 -1.73 19.84
CA THR A 270 -24.86 -2.05 19.78
C THR A 270 -25.12 -3.54 19.56
N GLY A 271 -26.13 -4.10 20.26
CA GLY A 271 -26.42 -5.55 20.22
C GLY A 271 -26.76 -6.09 18.81
N ARG A 272 -27.51 -5.36 18.00
CA ARG A 272 -27.87 -5.78 16.62
C ARG A 272 -26.68 -5.75 15.67
N THR A 273 -25.75 -4.81 15.84
CA THR A 273 -24.54 -4.70 15.03
C THR A 273 -23.49 -5.72 15.48
N ARG A 274 -23.39 -5.96 16.79
CA ARG A 274 -22.57 -7.02 17.37
C ARG A 274 -23.00 -8.40 16.90
N ALA A 275 -24.31 -8.69 16.90
CA ALA A 275 -24.83 -9.93 16.34
C ALA A 275 -24.46 -10.10 14.87
N ARG A 276 -24.58 -9.04 14.05
CA ARG A 276 -24.17 -9.06 12.63
C ARG A 276 -22.67 -9.33 12.47
N LEU A 277 -21.82 -8.71 13.28
CA LEU A 277 -20.38 -8.98 13.30
C LEU A 277 -20.10 -10.46 13.59
N LEU A 278 -20.70 -11.00 14.65
CA LEU A 278 -20.52 -12.41 15.03
C LEU A 278 -21.00 -13.37 13.93
N TRP A 279 -22.15 -13.11 13.32
CA TRP A 279 -22.64 -13.91 12.20
C TRP A 279 -21.74 -13.83 10.96
N THR A 280 -21.20 -12.64 10.68
CA THR A 280 -20.28 -12.43 9.55
C THR A 280 -18.98 -13.19 9.79
N LEU A 281 -18.39 -13.08 10.99
CA LEU A 281 -17.19 -13.82 11.38
C LEU A 281 -17.42 -15.34 11.36
N ALA A 282 -18.54 -15.82 11.91
CA ALA A 282 -18.90 -17.23 11.89
C ALA A 282 -19.06 -17.76 10.46
N ALA A 283 -19.65 -16.97 9.56
CA ALA A 283 -19.76 -17.33 8.15
C ALA A 283 -18.40 -17.38 7.46
N VAL A 284 -17.50 -16.43 7.74
CA VAL A 284 -16.13 -16.41 7.19
C VAL A 284 -15.34 -17.62 7.67
N ILE A 285 -15.36 -17.91 8.97
CA ILE A 285 -14.69 -19.07 9.58
C ILE A 285 -15.27 -20.37 9.01
N GLY A 286 -16.60 -20.47 8.93
CA GLY A 286 -17.28 -21.64 8.37
C GLY A 286 -16.91 -21.89 6.91
N LEU A 287 -16.98 -20.85 6.06
CA LEU A 287 -16.59 -20.94 4.65
C LEU A 287 -15.10 -21.28 4.50
N GLY A 288 -14.23 -20.70 5.33
CA GLY A 288 -12.80 -21.01 5.35
C GLY A 288 -12.55 -22.47 5.71
N ALA A 289 -13.16 -22.97 6.79
CA ALA A 289 -13.03 -24.37 7.21
C ALA A 289 -13.54 -25.34 6.13
N THR A 290 -14.67 -25.03 5.49
CA THR A 290 -15.20 -25.85 4.39
C THR A 290 -14.27 -25.84 3.18
N ALA A 291 -13.74 -24.68 2.79
CA ALA A 291 -12.80 -24.57 1.67
C ALA A 291 -11.49 -25.32 1.94
N LEU A 292 -10.96 -25.23 3.16
CA LEU A 292 -9.77 -25.98 3.59
C LEU A 292 -10.00 -27.48 3.54
N PHE A 293 -11.15 -27.95 4.04
CA PHE A 293 -11.50 -29.36 3.99
C PHE A 293 -11.69 -29.86 2.56
N ALA A 294 -12.37 -29.09 1.71
CA ALA A 294 -12.63 -29.45 0.32
C ALA A 294 -11.38 -29.45 -0.57
N SER A 295 -10.40 -28.60 -0.27
CA SER A 295 -9.18 -28.45 -1.09
C SER A 295 -8.06 -29.43 -0.72
N GLY A 296 -8.16 -30.16 0.40
CA GLY A 296 -7.07 -31.00 0.89
C GLY A 296 -5.84 -30.22 1.38
N LEU A 297 -5.90 -28.89 1.42
CA LEU A 297 -4.81 -27.99 1.83
C LEU A 297 -4.64 -27.88 3.36
N SER A 298 -5.32 -28.74 4.13
CA SER A 298 -5.22 -28.75 5.59
C SER A 298 -3.78 -28.97 6.06
N GLU A 299 -3.03 -29.83 5.38
CA GLU A 299 -1.63 -30.11 5.70
C GLU A 299 -0.73 -28.88 5.43
N THR A 300 -0.91 -28.19 4.31
CA THR A 300 -0.15 -26.96 3.99
C THR A 300 -0.43 -25.85 4.99
N VAL A 301 -1.67 -25.69 5.44
CA VAL A 301 -2.04 -24.71 6.47
C VAL A 301 -1.50 -25.10 7.85
N LEU A 302 -1.56 -26.37 8.22
CA LEU A 302 -0.97 -26.87 9.47
C LEU A 302 0.55 -26.70 9.47
N ARG A 303 1.22 -26.94 8.33
CA ARG A 303 2.64 -26.61 8.14
C ARG A 303 2.86 -25.12 8.31
N LEU A 304 2.02 -24.25 7.72
CA LEU A 304 2.13 -22.80 7.91
C LEU A 304 1.93 -22.34 9.37
N VAL A 305 1.35 -23.17 10.25
CA VAL A 305 1.25 -22.93 11.70
C VAL A 305 2.46 -23.51 12.45
N ASN A 306 2.89 -24.72 12.10
CA ASN A 306 3.94 -25.52 12.77
C ASN A 306 5.30 -25.52 12.03
N ASP A 307 5.61 -24.46 11.29
CA ASP A 307 6.75 -24.46 10.38
C ASP A 307 8.09 -24.31 11.14
N ASP A 308 8.85 -25.39 11.29
CA ASP A 308 10.18 -25.41 11.93
C ASP A 308 11.25 -24.65 11.11
N SER A 309 11.05 -24.44 9.80
CA SER A 309 11.94 -23.58 8.99
C SER A 309 11.85 -22.09 9.36
N LEU A 310 10.92 -21.74 10.25
CA LEU A 310 10.83 -20.43 10.89
C LEU A 310 11.80 -20.22 12.02
N GLU A 311 12.38 -21.26 12.63
CA GLU A 311 13.34 -21.06 13.71
C GLU A 311 14.43 -20.09 13.23
N GLY A 312 15.00 -20.34 12.04
CA GLY A 312 15.93 -19.40 11.40
C GLY A 312 15.37 -18.00 11.08
N SER A 313 14.10 -17.86 10.70
CA SER A 313 13.49 -16.54 10.38
C SER A 313 13.09 -15.75 11.64
N ASN A 314 12.68 -16.44 12.70
CA ASN A 314 12.38 -15.83 13.99
C ASN A 314 13.67 -15.47 14.72
N ASP A 315 14.66 -16.35 14.70
CA ASP A 315 16.01 -16.09 15.21
C ASP A 315 16.62 -14.89 14.49
N PHE A 316 16.47 -14.81 13.16
CA PHE A 316 16.87 -13.65 12.38
C PHE A 316 16.23 -12.35 12.87
N ARG A 317 14.90 -12.31 13.02
CA ARG A 317 14.16 -11.11 13.50
C ARG A 317 14.51 -10.77 14.94
N GLU A 318 14.73 -11.77 15.78
CA GLU A 318 15.13 -11.59 17.16
C GLU A 318 16.54 -11.00 17.24
N ILE A 319 17.49 -11.52 16.47
CA ILE A 319 18.85 -10.97 16.37
C ILE A 319 18.81 -9.52 15.89
N LEU A 320 18.05 -9.22 14.83
CA LEU A 320 17.88 -7.84 14.36
C LEU A 320 17.34 -6.91 15.44
N LEU A 321 16.31 -7.36 16.17
CA LEU A 321 15.71 -6.56 17.24
C LEU A 321 16.68 -6.38 18.41
N GLN A 322 17.39 -7.42 18.81
CA GLN A 322 18.39 -7.36 19.87
C GLN A 322 19.55 -6.41 19.50
N ARG A 323 20.04 -6.46 18.27
CA ARG A 323 21.06 -5.52 17.75
C ARG A 323 20.54 -4.08 17.75
N ALA A 324 19.34 -3.85 17.24
CA ALA A 324 18.69 -2.55 17.25
C ALA A 324 18.52 -2.00 18.67
N LEU A 325 18.12 -2.83 19.64
CA LEU A 325 17.98 -2.47 21.05
C LEU A 325 19.32 -2.15 21.72
N ARG A 326 20.43 -2.74 21.26
CA ARG A 326 21.79 -2.37 21.67
C ARG A 326 22.31 -1.10 20.99
N GLY A 327 21.53 -0.51 20.09
CA GLY A 327 21.91 0.65 19.29
C GLY A 327 22.85 0.32 18.14
N GLU A 328 23.03 -0.95 17.81
CA GLU A 328 23.85 -1.37 16.67
C GLU A 328 23.14 -1.05 15.36
N GLY A 329 23.84 -0.44 14.41
CA GLY A 329 23.35 -0.20 13.06
C GLY A 329 22.20 0.81 12.91
N ILE A 330 21.88 1.57 13.96
CA ILE A 330 20.87 2.63 13.92
C ILE A 330 21.48 3.92 14.49
N ALA A 331 21.58 4.95 13.65
CA ALA A 331 22.02 6.28 14.05
C ALA A 331 20.84 7.25 14.19
N TRP A 332 21.07 8.45 14.74
CA TRP A 332 20.01 9.47 14.84
C TRP A 332 19.48 9.91 13.48
N PHE A 333 20.36 10.05 12.48
CA PHE A 333 20.04 10.57 11.16
C PHE A 333 20.27 9.54 10.04
N GLY A 334 20.34 8.26 10.38
CA GLY A 334 20.59 7.17 9.43
C GLY A 334 22.06 6.86 9.21
N LEU A 335 22.31 5.74 8.54
CA LEU A 335 23.64 5.31 8.11
C LEU A 335 23.58 5.00 6.59
N PRO A 336 24.60 5.39 5.80
CA PRO A 336 24.67 5.01 4.39
C PRO A 336 24.62 3.49 4.20
N ASP A 337 25.39 2.77 5.01
CA ASP A 337 25.44 1.31 5.03
C ASP A 337 25.17 0.84 6.46
N SER A 338 23.93 0.44 6.74
CA SER A 338 23.58 -0.08 8.06
C SER A 338 24.15 -1.51 8.25
N PRO A 339 24.98 -1.77 9.27
CA PRO A 339 25.46 -3.11 9.58
C PRO A 339 24.39 -3.99 10.26
N LEU A 340 23.16 -3.49 10.44
CA LEU A 340 22.13 -4.17 11.25
C LEU A 340 21.90 -5.62 10.78
N GLY A 341 21.79 -5.83 9.46
CA GLY A 341 21.67 -7.15 8.84
C GLY A 341 22.99 -7.85 8.51
N ALA A 342 24.15 -7.21 8.73
CA ALA A 342 25.44 -7.74 8.30
C ALA A 342 25.86 -8.98 9.12
N GLY A 343 26.36 -10.01 8.44
CA GLY A 343 26.91 -11.21 9.08
C GLY A 343 25.86 -12.11 9.75
N ILE A 344 24.60 -12.02 9.35
CA ILE A 344 23.57 -12.98 9.76
C ILE A 344 23.38 -13.98 8.60
N ASP A 345 23.69 -15.26 8.86
CA ASP A 345 23.64 -16.32 7.85
C ASP A 345 22.24 -16.45 7.24
N GLY A 346 22.16 -16.56 5.91
CA GLY A 346 20.88 -16.62 5.17
C GLY A 346 20.23 -15.26 4.86
N ALA A 347 20.84 -14.15 5.29
CA ALA A 347 20.26 -12.81 5.18
C ALA A 347 21.29 -11.76 4.75
N ALA A 348 22.03 -12.02 3.67
CA ALA A 348 22.88 -11.00 3.08
C ALA A 348 22.01 -9.78 2.69
N SER A 349 22.01 -8.75 3.55
CA SER A 349 21.43 -7.39 3.42
C SER A 349 19.93 -7.13 3.70
N SER A 350 19.04 -8.12 3.86
CA SER A 350 17.58 -7.81 4.00
C SER A 350 17.16 -7.51 5.45
N ILE A 351 16.54 -6.35 5.72
CA ILE A 351 15.85 -6.06 6.99
C ILE A 351 14.35 -6.33 6.81
N ASP A 352 13.90 -7.54 7.17
CA ASP A 352 12.50 -8.01 7.05
C ASP A 352 11.55 -7.41 8.12
N ASN A 353 11.76 -6.15 8.50
CA ASN A 353 10.91 -5.36 9.38
C ASN A 353 10.96 -3.89 8.94
N ALA A 354 9.85 -3.39 8.39
CA ALA A 354 9.78 -2.02 7.85
C ALA A 354 10.12 -0.93 8.88
N PHE A 355 9.82 -1.12 10.16
CA PHE A 355 10.18 -0.15 11.20
C PHE A 355 11.68 -0.15 11.48
N LEU A 356 12.30 -1.33 11.54
CA LEU A 356 13.75 -1.44 11.70
C LEU A 356 14.49 -0.97 10.44
N ALA A 357 13.94 -1.24 9.25
CA ALA A 357 14.49 -0.74 7.98
C ALA A 357 14.45 0.80 7.95
N ILE A 358 13.31 1.41 8.30
CA ILE A 358 13.21 2.87 8.39
C ILE A 358 14.19 3.42 9.43
N ALA A 359 14.31 2.79 10.60
CA ALA A 359 15.26 3.25 11.61
C ALA A 359 16.72 3.09 11.15
N ALA A 360 17.06 1.99 10.47
CA ALA A 360 18.39 1.75 9.93
C ALA A 360 18.78 2.76 8.84
N ASP A 361 17.88 2.97 7.86
CA ASP A 361 18.14 3.81 6.70
C ASP A 361 18.00 5.30 7.02
N TRP A 362 16.94 5.69 7.73
CA TRP A 362 16.55 7.08 7.96
C TRP A 362 16.79 7.56 9.40
N GLY A 363 17.30 6.68 10.25
CA GLY A 363 17.64 6.95 11.62
C GLY A 363 16.45 7.00 12.58
N TRP A 364 16.76 7.21 13.86
CA TRP A 364 15.77 7.46 14.90
C TRP A 364 14.90 8.67 14.56
N ALA A 365 15.44 9.71 13.91
CA ALA A 365 14.68 10.87 13.47
C ALA A 365 13.55 10.47 12.49
N GLY A 366 13.85 9.71 11.44
CA GLY A 366 12.84 9.21 10.51
C GLY A 366 11.78 8.35 11.23
N MET A 367 12.22 7.43 12.08
CA MET A 367 11.33 6.58 12.87
C MET A 367 10.39 7.38 13.80
N ILE A 368 10.90 8.42 14.47
CA ILE A 368 10.10 9.34 15.29
C ILE A 368 9.06 10.05 14.42
N GLY A 369 9.43 10.47 13.20
CA GLY A 369 8.48 11.04 12.25
C GLY A 369 7.32 10.10 11.94
N LEU A 370 7.64 8.83 11.64
CA LEU A 370 6.62 7.81 11.33
C LEU A 370 5.69 7.55 12.51
N ILE A 371 6.26 7.36 13.71
CA ILE A 371 5.48 7.20 14.95
C ILE A 371 4.60 8.43 15.19
N GLY A 372 5.15 9.63 14.98
CA GLY A 372 4.44 10.90 15.13
C GLY A 372 3.19 10.98 14.26
N VAL A 373 3.26 10.53 13.01
CA VAL A 373 2.07 10.43 12.12
C VAL A 373 1.06 9.44 12.69
N GLY A 374 1.50 8.27 13.15
CA GLY A 374 0.61 7.26 13.76
C GLY A 374 -0.12 7.79 15.00
N LEU A 375 0.60 8.48 15.88
CA LEU A 375 0.03 9.12 17.08
C LEU A 375 -0.93 10.26 16.71
N ALA A 376 -0.59 11.07 15.71
CA ALA A 376 -1.47 12.13 15.23
C ALA A 376 -2.77 11.56 14.66
N VAL A 377 -2.72 10.47 13.89
CA VAL A 377 -3.91 9.77 13.40
C VAL A 377 -4.74 9.24 14.56
N ALA A 378 -4.11 8.60 15.55
CA ALA A 378 -4.81 8.12 16.74
C ALA A 378 -5.52 9.28 17.48
N SER A 379 -4.84 10.42 17.67
CA SER A 379 -5.39 11.57 18.39
C SER A 379 -6.60 12.25 17.74
N VAL A 380 -6.85 11.99 16.45
CA VAL A 380 -8.03 12.52 15.73
C VAL A 380 -9.20 11.53 15.74
N LEU A 381 -8.92 10.24 16.03
CA LEU A 381 -9.93 9.19 16.08
C LEU A 381 -10.54 9.01 17.48
N TRP A 382 -9.85 9.47 18.52
CA TRP A 382 -10.27 9.47 19.92
C TRP A 382 -10.56 10.90 20.38
#